data_AF-A0A358D993-F1
#
_entry.id   AF-A0A358D993-F1
#
_cell.length_a   1.000
_cell.length_b   1.000
_cell.length_c   1.000
_cell.angle_alpha   90.00
_cell.angle_beta   90.00
_cell.angle_gamma   90.00
#
_symmetry.space_group_name_H-M   'P 1'
#
loop_
_entity.id
_entity.type
_entity.pdbx_description
1 polymer ?
#
loop_
_entity_poly.entity_id
_entity_poly.type
_entity_poly.pdbx_seq_one_letter_code
_entity_poly.pdbx_strand_id
1 'polypeptide(L)'
;MRRGKRESARCLPRTPWSAAEHLLDAGAEQFIVVDAAPSYRFGRARVDGFETTVRSRHPTATIHRIRADWSSPGAWRASLPALREAAASGPIGVFAISDEMAIGVYRAAADLGMRVGQDVLVVGFDDVRGAKWVQPALTT
;
A
#
# COMPACT_ATOMS: atom_id res chain seq x y z
N MET A 1 -27.28 16.87 -21.84
CA MET A 1 -26.40 15.86 -22.48
C MET A 1 -25.01 15.96 -21.88
N ARG A 2 -24.64 15.06 -20.96
CA ARG A 2 -23.36 15.09 -20.24
C ARG A 2 -22.28 14.38 -21.07
N ARG A 3 -21.15 15.07 -21.27
CA ARG A 3 -19.95 14.55 -21.93
C ARG A 3 -19.34 13.42 -21.08
N GLY A 4 -19.10 12.27 -21.70
CA GLY A 4 -18.39 11.15 -21.09
C GLY A 4 -16.94 11.53 -20.79
N LYS A 5 -16.57 11.45 -19.51
CA LYS A 5 -15.16 11.42 -19.09
C LYS A 5 -14.59 10.07 -19.50
N ARG A 6 -13.61 10.08 -20.40
CA ARG A 6 -12.74 8.93 -20.63
C ARG A 6 -11.86 8.79 -19.38
N GLU A 7 -11.99 7.68 -18.65
CA GLU A 7 -11.00 7.29 -17.65
C GLU A 7 -9.68 7.02 -18.39
N SER A 8 -8.73 7.92 -18.19
CA SER A 8 -7.33 7.73 -18.55
C SER A 8 -6.81 6.51 -17.79
N ALA A 9 -6.37 5.48 -18.51
CA ALA A 9 -5.59 4.39 -17.94
C ALA A 9 -4.32 4.97 -17.29
N ARG A 10 -4.34 5.19 -15.97
CA ARG A 10 -3.11 5.50 -15.22
C ARG A 10 -2.23 4.27 -15.31
N CYS A 11 -0.98 4.47 -15.73
CA CYS A 11 0.04 3.44 -15.70
C CYS A 11 0.15 2.91 -14.27
N LEU A 12 -0.07 1.62 -14.07
CA LEU A 12 0.06 0.99 -12.75
C LEU A 12 1.53 1.03 -12.29
N PRO A 13 1.79 1.19 -10.99
CA PRO A 13 3.13 1.41 -10.47
C PRO A 13 3.97 0.13 -10.52
N ARG A 14 4.80 -0.02 -11.55
CA ARG A 14 5.71 -1.17 -11.73
C ARG A 14 7.01 -1.08 -10.93
N THR A 15 7.24 0.05 -10.24
CA THR A 15 8.46 0.32 -9.48
C THR A 15 8.14 0.93 -8.10
N PRO A 16 9.04 0.81 -7.12
CA PRO A 16 8.80 1.34 -5.77
C PRO A 16 8.59 2.87 -5.73
N TRP A 17 9.30 3.62 -6.57
CA TRP A 17 9.13 5.07 -6.72
C TRP A 17 7.73 5.41 -7.21
N SER A 18 7.25 4.68 -8.22
CA SER A 18 5.89 4.87 -8.74
C SER A 18 4.81 4.49 -7.73
N ALA A 19 5.07 3.54 -6.82
CA ALA A 19 4.13 3.18 -5.75
C ALA A 19 3.96 4.34 -4.75
N ALA A 20 5.07 4.97 -4.34
CA ALA A 20 5.03 6.15 -3.47
C ALA A 20 4.34 7.34 -4.15
N GLU A 21 4.68 7.65 -5.40
CA GLU A 21 4.02 8.70 -6.17
C GLU A 21 2.53 8.47 -6.29
N HIS A 22 2.11 7.23 -6.55
CA HIS A 22 0.70 6.88 -6.65
C HIS A 22 -0.06 7.15 -5.34
N LEU A 23 0.49 6.72 -4.20
CA LEU A 23 -0.15 6.94 -2.90
C LEU A 23 -0.20 8.42 -2.52
N LEU A 24 0.88 9.17 -2.79
CA LEU A 24 0.91 10.62 -2.59
C LEU A 24 -0.11 11.36 -3.46
N ASP A 25 -0.18 11.03 -4.75
CA ASP A 25 -1.12 11.64 -5.69
C ASP A 25 -2.58 11.30 -5.37
N ALA A 26 -2.81 10.17 -4.69
CA ALA A 26 -4.12 9.75 -4.18
C ALA A 26 -4.49 10.40 -2.83
N GLY A 27 -3.59 11.18 -2.22
CA GLY A 27 -3.85 11.98 -1.02
C GLY A 27 -3.47 11.32 0.31
N ALA A 28 -2.63 10.27 0.30
CA ALA A 28 -2.06 9.74 1.54
C ALA A 28 -1.03 10.73 2.13
N GLU A 29 -1.16 11.03 3.42
CA GLU A 29 -0.20 11.87 4.17
C GLU A 29 0.60 11.06 5.20
N GLN A 30 0.16 9.84 5.48
CA GLN A 30 0.78 8.89 6.38
C GLN A 30 0.89 7.53 5.70
N PHE A 31 1.99 6.83 5.97
CA PHE A 31 2.37 5.65 5.23
C PHE A 31 2.70 4.47 6.13
N ILE A 32 2.29 3.28 5.71
CA ILE A 32 2.71 2.00 6.31
C ILE A 32 3.45 1.21 5.24
N VAL A 33 4.64 0.72 5.58
CA VAL A 33 5.41 -0.19 4.73
C VAL A 33 5.36 -1.59 5.34
N VAL A 34 4.73 -2.53 4.62
CA VAL A 34 4.68 -3.94 5.02
C VAL A 34 5.86 -4.66 4.39
N ASP A 35 6.92 -4.81 5.16
CA ASP A 35 8.15 -5.50 4.81
C ASP A 35 8.15 -6.94 5.35
N ALA A 36 9.04 -7.79 4.83
CA ALA A 36 9.07 -9.19 5.19
C ALA A 36 10.34 -9.61 5.93
N ALA A 37 10.21 -10.62 6.80
CA ALA A 37 11.30 -11.30 7.48
C ALA A 37 11.41 -12.78 7.03
N PRO A 38 12.62 -13.27 6.67
CA PRO A 38 13.87 -12.53 6.54
C PRO A 38 13.84 -11.58 5.34
N SER A 39 14.61 -10.50 5.45
CA SER A 39 14.69 -9.47 4.42
C SER A 39 15.52 -9.95 3.23
N TYR A 40 14.86 -10.18 2.10
CA TYR A 40 15.51 -10.52 0.83
C TYR A 40 16.18 -9.27 0.22
N ARG A 41 17.26 -9.43 -0.57
CA ARG A 41 18.05 -8.29 -1.10
C ARG A 41 17.18 -7.29 -1.86
N PHE A 42 16.21 -7.76 -2.65
CA PHE A 42 15.30 -6.88 -3.40
C PHE A 42 14.27 -6.17 -2.51
N GLY A 43 13.87 -6.76 -1.38
CA GLY A 43 12.94 -6.14 -0.44
C GLY A 43 13.48 -4.83 0.14
N ARG A 44 14.78 -4.80 0.51
CA ARG A 44 15.45 -3.58 0.99
C ARG A 44 15.39 -2.44 -0.04
N ALA A 45 15.80 -2.72 -1.28
CA ALA A 45 15.79 -1.71 -2.34
C ALA A 45 14.36 -1.18 -2.64
N ARG A 46 13.33 -2.03 -2.53
CA ARG A 46 11.93 -1.61 -2.66
C ARG A 46 11.52 -0.64 -1.55
N VAL A 47 11.82 -0.98 -0.30
CA VAL A 47 11.50 -0.13 0.85
C VAL A 47 12.26 1.21 0.77
N ASP A 48 13.57 1.16 0.52
CA ASP A 48 14.41 2.36 0.47
C ASP A 48 13.98 3.33 -0.63
N GLY A 49 13.61 2.79 -1.81
CA GLY A 49 13.11 3.59 -2.91
C GLY A 49 11.78 4.25 -2.59
N PHE A 50 10.85 3.49 -1.98
CA PHE A 50 9.57 4.04 -1.52
C PHE A 50 9.75 5.17 -0.51
N GLU A 51 10.53 4.92 0.56
CA GLU A 51 10.75 5.91 1.63
C GLU A 51 11.44 7.18 1.11
N THR A 52 12.44 7.04 0.23
CA THR A 52 13.14 8.18 -0.35
C THR A 52 12.19 9.05 -1.17
N THR A 53 11.30 8.41 -1.95
CA THR A 53 10.29 9.13 -2.74
C THR A 53 9.33 9.90 -1.85
N VAL A 54 8.78 9.25 -0.82
CA VAL A 54 7.85 9.88 0.14
C VAL A 54 8.51 11.08 0.78
N ARG A 55 9.73 10.93 1.34
CA ARG A 55 10.45 12.03 1.99
C ARG A 55 10.80 13.17 1.03
N SER A 56 11.02 12.88 -0.26
CA SER A 56 11.34 13.92 -1.24
C SER A 56 10.17 14.85 -1.56
N ARG A 57 8.93 14.34 -1.55
CA ARG A 57 7.71 15.12 -1.86
C ARG A 57 6.98 15.58 -0.60
N HIS A 58 7.07 14.84 0.49
CA HIS A 58 6.42 15.13 1.77
C HIS A 58 7.38 14.88 2.96
N PRO A 59 8.35 15.79 3.22
CA PRO A 59 9.43 15.57 4.19
C PRO A 59 8.98 15.26 5.62
N THR A 60 7.78 15.71 6.02
CA THR A 60 7.18 15.50 7.34
C THR A 60 6.24 14.31 7.42
N ALA A 61 6.11 13.52 6.34
CA ALA A 61 5.20 12.37 6.32
C ALA A 61 5.64 11.31 7.33
N THR A 62 4.68 10.77 8.08
CA THR A 62 4.92 9.62 8.96
C THR A 62 5.03 8.37 8.11
N ILE A 63 6.11 7.59 8.30
CA ILE A 63 6.28 6.29 7.66
C ILE A 63 6.50 5.23 8.75
N HIS A 64 5.54 4.34 8.94
CA HIS A 64 5.65 3.21 9.85
C HIS A 64 6.00 1.94 9.08
N ARG A 65 7.19 1.38 9.34
CA ARG A 65 7.57 0.06 8.80
C ARG A 65 7.13 -1.05 9.76
N ILE A 66 6.40 -2.04 9.24
CA ILE A 66 6.03 -3.26 9.96
C ILE A 66 6.64 -4.48 9.27
N ARG A 67 6.89 -5.54 10.05
CA ARG A 67 7.42 -6.80 9.53
C ARG A 67 6.41 -7.93 9.65
N ALA A 68 6.29 -8.70 8.59
CA ALA A 68 5.49 -9.92 8.54
C ALA A 68 6.28 -11.10 7.96
N ASP A 69 5.74 -12.31 8.08
CA ASP A 69 6.13 -13.40 7.17
C ASP A 69 5.59 -13.08 5.76
N TRP A 70 6.16 -13.70 4.72
CA TRP A 70 5.79 -13.47 3.31
C TRP A 70 4.38 -13.99 2.95
N SER A 71 3.43 -14.02 3.89
CA SER A 71 2.10 -14.60 3.71
C SER A 71 0.99 -13.59 4.00
N SER A 72 -0.18 -13.78 3.36
CA SER A 72 -1.38 -12.99 3.67
C SER A 72 -1.73 -13.03 5.18
N PRO A 73 -1.75 -14.19 5.87
CA PRO A 73 -2.08 -14.23 7.29
C PRO A 73 -1.10 -13.47 8.19
N GLY A 74 0.21 -13.51 7.90
CA GLY A 74 1.20 -12.76 8.68
C GLY A 74 1.08 -11.26 8.45
N ALA A 75 0.92 -10.84 7.19
CA ALA A 75 0.71 -9.43 6.85
C ALA A 75 -0.58 -8.89 7.48
N TRP A 76 -1.66 -9.67 7.49
CA TRP A 76 -2.92 -9.34 8.18
C TRP A 76 -2.70 -9.06 9.67
N ARG A 77 -2.08 -10.00 10.40
CA ARG A 77 -1.83 -9.85 11.84
C ARG A 77 -0.93 -8.65 12.16
N ALA A 78 0.10 -8.42 11.35
CA ALA A 78 1.02 -7.32 11.52
C ALA A 78 0.39 -5.95 11.22
N SER A 79 -0.54 -5.90 10.25
CA SER A 79 -1.15 -4.64 9.79
C SER A 79 -2.26 -4.13 10.70
N LEU A 80 -2.97 -5.01 11.41
CA LEU A 80 -4.07 -4.63 12.32
C LEU A 80 -3.70 -3.52 13.33
N PRO A 81 -2.64 -3.65 14.15
CA PRO A 81 -2.30 -2.61 15.12
C PRO A 81 -1.87 -1.31 14.43
N ALA A 82 -1.10 -1.39 13.35
CA ALA A 82 -0.59 -0.22 12.64
C ALA A 82 -1.72 0.59 11.96
N LEU A 83 -2.68 -0.09 11.31
CA LEU A 83 -3.84 0.57 10.72
C LEU A 83 -4.74 1.22 11.78
N ARG A 84 -4.93 0.54 12.93
CA ARG A 84 -5.74 1.07 14.03
C ARG A 84 -5.13 2.33 14.62
N GLU A 85 -3.81 2.37 14.79
CA GLU A 85 -3.09 3.53 15.31
C GLU A 85 -3.16 4.72 14.34
N ALA A 86 -3.08 4.46 13.04
CA ALA A 86 -3.07 5.48 12.00
C ALA A 86 -4.48 6.04 11.65
N ALA A 87 -5.56 5.41 12.09
CA ALA A 87 -6.92 5.70 11.62
C ALA A 87 -7.42 7.15 11.86
N ALA A 88 -6.82 7.90 12.80
CA ALA A 88 -7.27 9.25 13.16
C ALA A 88 -6.75 10.37 12.23
N SER A 89 -5.77 10.09 11.36
CA SER A 89 -4.99 11.12 10.67
C SER A 89 -5.24 11.19 9.15
N GLY A 90 -6.43 10.77 8.68
CA GLY A 90 -6.79 10.77 7.26
C GLY A 90 -6.39 9.49 6.50
N PRO A 91 -6.46 9.47 5.15
CA PRO A 91 -6.17 8.28 4.36
C PRO A 91 -4.77 7.72 4.57
N ILE A 92 -4.66 6.41 4.76
CA ILE A 92 -3.39 5.72 5.01
C ILE A 92 -2.88 5.09 3.73
N GLY A 93 -1.68 5.47 3.30
CA GLY A 93 -0.99 4.83 2.18
C GLY A 93 -0.23 3.58 2.63
N VAL A 94 -0.60 2.41 2.15
CA VAL A 94 0.08 1.15 2.47
C VAL A 94 0.84 0.65 1.25
N PHE A 95 2.15 0.47 1.41
CA PHE A 95 3.00 -0.23 0.46
C PHE A 95 3.36 -1.60 1.02
N ALA A 96 2.85 -2.66 0.40
CA ALA A 96 3.24 -4.03 0.71
C ALA A 96 4.27 -4.51 -0.33
N ILE A 97 5.38 -5.08 0.12
CA ILE A 97 6.47 -5.46 -0.78
C ILE A 97 6.16 -6.66 -1.69
N SER A 98 4.97 -7.27 -1.52
CA SER A 98 4.38 -8.26 -2.43
C SER A 98 2.86 -8.17 -2.39
N ASP A 99 2.20 -8.62 -3.46
CA ASP A 99 0.73 -8.68 -3.53
C ASP A 99 0.12 -9.65 -2.52
N GLU A 100 0.80 -10.77 -2.24
CA GLU A 100 0.37 -11.73 -1.21
C GLU A 100 0.25 -11.03 0.14
N MET A 101 1.21 -10.17 0.49
CA MET A 101 1.14 -9.39 1.73
C MET A 101 0.08 -8.28 1.65
N ALA A 102 -0.12 -7.69 0.48
CA ALA A 102 -1.18 -6.70 0.26
C ALA A 102 -2.58 -7.30 0.51
N ILE A 103 -2.83 -8.56 0.14
CA ILE A 103 -4.09 -9.25 0.44
C ILE A 103 -4.32 -9.33 1.96
N GLY A 104 -3.26 -9.55 2.74
CA GLY A 104 -3.33 -9.49 4.20
C GLY A 104 -3.76 -8.12 4.73
N VAL A 105 -3.29 -7.03 4.10
CA VAL A 105 -3.71 -5.65 4.42
C VAL A 105 -5.19 -5.44 4.14
N TYR A 106 -5.70 -5.94 3.01
CA TYR A 106 -7.14 -5.87 2.68
C TYR A 106 -7.98 -6.51 3.78
N ARG A 107 -7.55 -7.68 4.26
CA ARG A 107 -8.25 -8.35 5.37
C ARG A 107 -8.20 -7.53 6.66
N ALA A 108 -7.04 -6.93 6.99
CA ALA A 108 -6.89 -6.09 8.17
C ALA A 108 -7.80 -4.84 8.12
N ALA A 109 -7.84 -4.17 6.97
CA ALA A 109 -8.71 -3.02 6.75
C ALA A 109 -10.20 -3.41 6.91
N ALA A 110 -10.60 -4.55 6.34
CA ALA A 110 -11.97 -5.06 6.46
C ALA A 110 -12.36 -5.35 7.92
N ASP A 111 -11.48 -5.98 8.70
CA ASP A 111 -11.73 -6.26 10.12
C ASP A 111 -11.85 -5.00 10.97
N LEU A 112 -11.21 -3.90 10.55
CA LEU A 112 -11.30 -2.59 11.19
C LEU A 112 -12.46 -1.73 10.64
N GLY A 113 -13.24 -2.25 9.68
CA GLY A 113 -14.32 -1.49 9.03
C GLY A 113 -13.83 -0.35 8.13
N MET A 114 -12.56 -0.36 7.72
CA MET A 114 -11.95 0.65 6.87
C MET A 114 -12.13 0.28 5.39
N ARG A 115 -12.48 1.26 4.56
CA ARG A 115 -12.71 1.05 3.12
C ARG A 115 -11.40 1.22 2.36
N VAL A 116 -10.96 0.13 1.73
CA VAL A 116 -9.82 0.19 0.82
C VAL A 116 -10.19 1.04 -0.40
N GLY A 117 -9.28 1.93 -0.82
CA GLY A 117 -9.50 2.94 -1.85
C GLY A 117 -10.05 4.27 -1.34
N GLN A 118 -10.40 4.39 -0.05
CA GLN A 118 -10.87 5.63 0.57
C GLN A 118 -10.13 5.92 1.89
N ASP A 119 -10.26 5.02 2.85
CA ASP A 119 -9.67 5.18 4.19
C ASP A 119 -8.26 4.56 4.23
N VAL A 120 -8.04 3.49 3.44
CA VAL A 120 -6.73 2.84 3.26
C VAL A 120 -6.45 2.69 1.76
N LEU A 121 -5.36 3.24 1.29
CA LEU A 121 -4.88 3.11 -0.09
C LEU A 121 -3.80 2.04 -0.11
N VAL A 122 -3.94 1.00 -0.94
CA VAL A 122 -3.02 -0.15 -0.91
C VAL A 122 -2.35 -0.33 -2.25
N VAL A 123 -1.02 -0.40 -2.25
CA VAL A 123 -0.20 -0.79 -3.39
C VAL A 123 0.59 -2.05 -3.01
N GLY A 124 0.45 -3.08 -3.83
CA GLY A 124 1.23 -4.32 -3.77
C GLY A 124 2.45 -4.26 -4.68
N PHE A 125 3.01 -5.42 -4.98
CA PHE A 125 4.14 -5.60 -5.87
C PHE A 125 4.17 -7.05 -6.38
N ASP A 126 4.64 -7.27 -7.61
CA ASP A 126 4.83 -8.59 -8.29
C ASP A 126 3.65 -9.13 -9.12
N ASP A 127 2.55 -8.38 -9.32
CA ASP A 127 1.41 -8.68 -10.22
C ASP A 127 0.92 -10.14 -10.19
N VAL A 128 0.64 -10.66 -8.99
CA VAL A 128 0.14 -12.02 -8.81
C VAL A 128 -1.28 -12.12 -9.37
N ARG A 129 -1.61 -13.29 -9.95
CA ARG A 129 -2.90 -13.50 -10.65
C ARG A 129 -4.15 -13.16 -9.81
N GLY A 130 -4.05 -13.22 -8.49
CA GLY A 130 -5.11 -12.89 -7.54
C GLY A 130 -5.36 -11.38 -7.35
N ALA A 131 -4.40 -10.52 -7.66
CA ALA A 131 -4.44 -9.07 -7.40
C ALA A 131 -5.65 -8.38 -8.05
N LYS A 132 -6.02 -8.78 -9.27
CA LYS A 132 -7.19 -8.24 -9.99
C LYS A 132 -8.55 -8.69 -9.46
N TRP A 133 -8.59 -9.68 -8.56
CA TRP A 133 -9.81 -10.29 -8.05
C TRP A 133 -10.18 -9.88 -6.62
N VAL A 134 -9.30 -9.15 -5.92
CA VAL A 134 -9.69 -8.49 -4.67
C VAL A 134 -10.54 -7.26 -4.96
N GLN A 135 -11.31 -6.80 -3.97
CA GLN A 135 -12.23 -5.67 -4.14
C GLN A 135 -11.95 -4.55 -3.13
N PRO A 136 -11.62 -3.32 -3.59
CA PRO A 136 -11.32 -2.95 -4.98
C PRO A 136 -10.09 -3.71 -5.54
N ALA A 137 -9.90 -3.71 -6.85
CA ALA A 137 -8.75 -4.39 -7.47
C ALA A 137 -7.44 -3.80 -6.94
N LEU A 138 -6.46 -4.67 -6.66
CA LEU A 138 -5.16 -4.27 -6.12
C LEU A 138 -4.33 -3.54 -7.19
N THR A 139 -3.76 -2.40 -6.81
CA THR A 139 -2.74 -1.69 -7.59
C THR A 139 -1.37 -2.37 -7.37
N THR A 140 -0.68 -2.79 -8.44
CA THR A 140 0.58 -3.57 -8.43
C THR A 140 1.42 -3.29 -9.69
#